data_AF-A0A7X9EDQ5-F1
#
_entry.id   AF-A0A7X9EDQ5-F1
#
_cell.length_a   1.000
_cell.length_b   1.000
_cell.length_c   1.000
_cell.angle_alpha   90.00
_cell.angle_beta   90.00
_cell.angle_gamma   90.00
#
_symmetry.space_group_name_H-M   'P 1'
#
loop_
_entity.id
_entity.type
_entity.pdbx_description
1 polymer ?
#
loop_
_entity_poly.entity_id
_entity_poly.type
_entity_poly.pdbx_seq_one_letter_code
_entity_poly.pdbx_strand_id
1 'polypeptide(L)'
;MHQDKFSGTLCYNQKAGRQGRLQDYVKDCSLGKGFPAVAVIFIDRKKHSYYIKFGAHPAFEIAVERCLTELLQGRDFTDMYWVDKFSYFNKDANSFKNYKNQLTVAIGAYDSSLFREDFSYPFKGFSSLKMHGNKQHVKQLTGHGNYR
;
A
#
# COMPACT_ATOMS: atom_id res chain seq x y z
N MET A 1 18.32 11.43 7.88
CA MET A 1 17.81 10.15 7.33
C MET A 1 17.02 10.48 6.08
N HIS A 2 17.46 10.00 4.91
CA HIS A 2 16.65 10.10 3.69
C HIS A 2 15.47 9.14 3.84
N GLN A 3 14.26 9.67 3.98
CA GLN A 3 13.04 8.86 3.85
C GLN A 3 12.78 8.63 2.35
N ASP A 4 12.64 7.37 1.95
CA ASP A 4 12.30 7.02 0.57
C ASP A 4 10.86 7.46 0.25
N LYS A 5 10.66 8.27 -0.80
CA LYS A 5 9.33 8.69 -1.27
C LYS A 5 8.82 7.69 -2.31
N PHE A 6 7.64 7.14 -2.06
CA PHE A 6 7.05 6.04 -2.84
C PHE A 6 6.57 6.48 -4.21
N SER A 7 6.76 5.62 -5.22
CA SER A 7 6.43 5.96 -6.59
C SER A 7 5.02 5.59 -7.00
N GLY A 8 4.53 6.32 -8.00
CA GLY A 8 3.28 6.05 -8.69
C GLY A 8 2.07 6.56 -7.92
N THR A 9 1.12 7.09 -8.66
CA THR A 9 -0.21 7.35 -8.16
C THR A 9 -1.13 6.78 -9.23
N LEU A 10 -1.44 5.48 -9.12
CA LEU A 10 -2.47 4.89 -9.97
C LEU A 10 -3.80 5.00 -9.19
N CYS A 11 -4.64 5.95 -9.59
CA CYS A 11 -5.98 6.10 -9.03
C CYS A 11 -6.87 5.01 -9.63
N TYR A 12 -7.16 3.96 -8.87
CA TYR A 12 -7.93 2.83 -9.37
C TYR A 12 -9.43 3.14 -9.42
N ASN A 13 -9.94 4.08 -8.61
CA ASN A 13 -11.33 4.55 -8.68
C ASN A 13 -11.47 6.05 -8.48
N GLN A 14 -11.41 6.82 -9.57
CA GLN A 14 -11.85 8.21 -9.55
C GLN A 14 -13.39 8.37 -9.32
N LYS A 15 -14.16 7.26 -9.35
CA LYS A 15 -15.65 7.28 -9.34
C LYS A 15 -16.36 6.50 -8.21
N ALA A 16 -15.68 5.84 -7.27
CA ALA A 16 -16.33 4.84 -6.39
C ALA A 16 -16.92 5.34 -5.05
N GLY A 17 -17.06 6.64 -4.80
CA GLY A 17 -17.75 7.16 -3.62
C GLY A 17 -18.90 8.07 -4.02
N ARG A 18 -20.11 7.84 -3.49
CA ARG A 18 -21.23 8.82 -3.50
C ARG A 18 -20.65 10.24 -3.37
N GLN A 19 -20.62 10.98 -4.48
CA GLN A 19 -20.14 12.37 -4.59
C GLN A 19 -18.66 12.68 -4.24
N GLY A 20 -17.69 11.85 -4.65
CA GLY A 20 -16.26 12.24 -4.58
C GLY A 20 -15.67 12.35 -3.17
N ARG A 21 -16.38 11.83 -2.17
CA ARG A 21 -15.97 11.78 -0.76
C ARG A 21 -14.75 10.87 -0.54
N LEU A 22 -14.71 9.75 -1.24
CA LEU A 22 -13.73 8.68 -1.06
C LEU A 22 -12.77 8.65 -2.25
N GLN A 23 -11.48 8.51 -1.97
CA GLN A 23 -10.43 8.39 -2.99
C GLN A 23 -9.47 7.27 -2.64
N ASP A 24 -9.09 6.49 -3.64
CA ASP A 24 -8.12 5.41 -3.53
C ASP A 24 -6.87 5.68 -4.39
N TYR A 25 -5.71 5.39 -3.82
CA TYR A 25 -4.42 5.51 -4.47
C TYR A 25 -3.66 4.20 -4.36
N VAL A 26 -3.06 3.76 -5.46
CA VAL A 26 -2.09 2.66 -5.45
C VAL A 26 -0.68 3.24 -5.52
N LYS A 27 0.16 2.89 -4.54
CA LYS A 27 1.58 3.24 -4.45
C LYS A 27 2.44 2.00 -4.69
N ASP A 28 3.44 2.14 -5.54
CA ASP A 28 4.51 1.15 -5.69
C ASP A 28 5.43 1.23 -4.47
N CYS A 29 5.56 0.12 -3.75
CA CYS A 29 6.41 -0.01 -2.58
C CYS A 29 7.64 -0.89 -2.85
N SER A 30 8.06 -1.00 -4.10
CA SER A 30 9.27 -1.71 -4.51
C SER A 30 10.55 -1.01 -4.10
N LEU A 31 10.49 0.27 -3.70
CA LEU A 31 11.62 1.11 -3.29
C LEU A 31 12.72 1.23 -4.36
N GLY A 32 12.38 1.01 -5.64
CA GLY A 32 13.36 0.90 -6.72
C GLY A 32 14.29 -0.32 -6.61
N LYS A 33 14.09 -1.17 -5.59
CA LYS A 33 14.91 -2.35 -5.26
C LYS A 33 14.27 -3.67 -5.72
N GLY A 34 13.07 -3.61 -6.30
CA GLY A 34 12.37 -4.79 -6.82
C GLY A 34 11.61 -5.59 -5.76
N PHE A 35 11.31 -4.99 -4.59
CA PHE A 35 10.41 -5.64 -3.64
C PHE A 35 9.02 -5.79 -4.25
N PRO A 36 8.39 -6.97 -4.20
CA PRO A 36 7.08 -7.21 -4.80
C PRO A 36 5.96 -6.74 -3.87
N ALA A 37 6.00 -5.46 -3.49
CA ALA A 37 5.10 -4.84 -2.51
C ALA A 37 4.38 -3.62 -3.09
N VAL A 38 3.11 -3.50 -2.78
CA VAL A 38 2.28 -2.32 -3.09
C VAL A 38 1.57 -1.84 -1.82
N ALA A 39 1.11 -0.60 -1.84
CA ALA A 39 0.17 -0.08 -0.86
C ALA A 39 -1.07 0.48 -1.57
N VAL A 40 -2.25 0.15 -1.03
CA VAL A 40 -3.50 0.81 -1.37
C VAL A 40 -3.86 1.76 -0.24
N ILE A 41 -4.04 3.02 -0.58
CA ILE A 41 -4.38 4.12 0.34
C ILE A 41 -5.80 4.54 0.04
N PHE A 42 -6.64 4.58 1.06
CA PHE A 42 -8.01 5.06 0.98
C PHE A 42 -8.17 6.33 1.81
N ILE A 43 -8.70 7.40 1.24
CA ILE A 43 -8.87 8.70 1.89
C ILE A 43 -10.35 9.06 1.94
N ASP A 44 -10.87 9.33 3.14
CA ASP A 44 -12.18 9.96 3.33
C ASP A 44 -12.01 11.47 3.54
N ARG A 45 -12.26 12.24 2.48
CA ARG A 45 -12.12 13.70 2.50
C ARG A 45 -13.08 14.38 3.46
N LYS A 46 -14.24 13.77 3.75
CA LYS A 46 -15.23 14.34 4.67
C LYS A 46 -14.81 14.17 6.13
N LYS A 47 -14.19 13.04 6.47
CA LYS A 47 -13.72 12.74 7.83
C LYS A 47 -12.27 13.16 8.09
N HIS A 48 -11.55 13.63 7.07
CA HIS A 48 -10.11 13.90 7.11
C HIS A 48 -9.32 12.71 7.66
N SER A 49 -9.70 11.51 7.22
CA SER A 49 -9.12 10.26 7.66
C SER A 49 -8.63 9.45 6.48
N TYR A 50 -7.72 8.54 6.75
CA TYR A 50 -7.19 7.64 5.74
C TYR A 50 -7.04 6.22 6.30
N TYR A 51 -6.90 5.28 5.39
CA TYR A 51 -6.59 3.90 5.67
C TYR A 51 -5.56 3.41 4.67
N ILE A 52 -4.55 2.65 5.12
CA ILE A 52 -3.51 2.13 4.25
C ILE A 52 -3.42 0.63 4.44
N LYS A 53 -3.36 -0.11 3.33
CA LYS A 53 -3.13 -1.54 3.32
C LYS A 53 -1.97 -1.89 2.42
N PHE A 54 -1.02 -2.63 2.96
CA PHE A 54 0.10 -3.19 2.20
C PHE A 54 -0.22 -4.61 1.76
N GLY A 55 0.26 -4.96 0.57
CA GLY A 55 0.11 -6.28 -0.01
C GLY A 55 1.37 -6.63 -0.78
N ALA A 56 1.71 -7.91 -0.77
CA ALA A 56 2.90 -8.40 -1.44
C ALA A 56 2.57 -9.63 -2.28
N HIS A 57 2.98 -9.60 -3.53
CA HIS A 57 2.89 -10.72 -4.45
C HIS A 57 3.80 -10.48 -5.66
N PRO A 58 4.50 -11.51 -6.20
CA PRO A 58 5.38 -11.36 -7.37
C PRO A 58 4.69 -10.74 -8.58
N ALA A 59 3.39 -11.01 -8.76
CA ALA A 59 2.55 -10.35 -9.75
C ALA A 59 1.85 -9.12 -9.15
N PHE A 60 2.05 -7.96 -9.79
CA PHE A 60 1.49 -6.66 -9.35
C PHE A 60 -0.03 -6.67 -9.20
N GLU A 61 -0.76 -7.18 -10.19
CA GLU A 61 -2.23 -7.23 -10.19
C GLU A 61 -2.77 -8.01 -8.98
N ILE A 62 -2.14 -9.14 -8.67
CA ILE A 62 -2.52 -9.97 -7.51
C ILE A 62 -2.16 -9.26 -6.20
N ALA A 63 -1.03 -8.53 -6.13
CA ALA A 63 -0.67 -7.75 -4.94
C ALA A 63 -1.73 -6.68 -4.65
N VAL A 64 -2.21 -5.99 -5.69
CA VAL A 64 -3.27 -4.98 -5.60
C VAL A 64 -4.62 -5.63 -5.24
N GLU A 65 -4.99 -6.73 -5.89
CA GLU A 65 -6.22 -7.47 -5.58
C GLU A 65 -6.26 -7.91 -4.12
N ARG A 66 -5.15 -8.43 -3.58
CA ARG A 66 -5.03 -8.79 -2.16
C ARG A 66 -5.20 -7.57 -1.25
N CYS A 67 -4.60 -6.43 -1.58
CA CYS A 67 -4.83 -5.19 -0.82
C CYS A 67 -6.30 -4.80 -0.81
N LEU A 68 -6.96 -4.80 -1.98
CA LEU A 68 -8.35 -4.38 -2.12
C LEU A 68 -9.29 -5.35 -1.41
N THR A 69 -9.13 -6.65 -1.63
CA THR A 69 -9.96 -7.68 -0.98
C THR A 69 -9.82 -7.61 0.55
N GLU A 70 -8.62 -7.51 1.09
CA GLU A 70 -8.42 -7.36 2.55
C GLU A 70 -8.95 -6.02 3.10
N LEU A 71 -8.98 -4.97 2.27
CA LEU A 71 -9.51 -3.66 2.64
C LEU A 71 -11.05 -3.64 2.65
N LEU A 72 -11.67 -4.36 1.72
CA LEU A 72 -13.13 -4.42 1.52
C LEU A 72 -13.80 -5.55 2.31
N GLN A 73 -13.06 -6.60 2.66
CA GLN A 73 -13.62 -7.76 3.35
C GLN A 73 -13.99 -7.39 4.79
N GLY A 74 -15.30 -7.49 5.08
CA GLY A 74 -15.84 -7.27 6.42
C GLY A 74 -15.99 -5.80 6.83
N ARG A 75 -15.87 -4.84 5.90
CA ARG A 75 -16.05 -3.40 6.20
C ARG A 75 -17.17 -2.79 5.38
N ASP A 76 -18.12 -2.17 6.07
CA ASP A 76 -19.09 -1.27 5.45
C ASP A 76 -18.49 0.14 5.37
N PHE A 77 -18.48 0.74 4.18
CA PHE A 77 -17.97 2.09 3.94
C PHE A 77 -18.76 3.19 4.65
N THR A 78 -19.96 2.88 5.16
CA THR A 78 -20.78 3.81 5.92
C THR A 78 -20.15 4.14 7.28
N ASP A 79 -19.40 3.20 7.87
CA ASP A 79 -19.03 3.23 9.28
C ASP A 79 -17.52 3.22 9.55
N MET A 80 -16.76 4.02 8.81
CA MET A 80 -15.30 4.18 9.00
C MET A 80 -14.94 4.92 10.32
N TYR A 81 -15.17 4.33 11.49
CA TYR A 81 -14.62 4.82 12.78
C TYR A 81 -13.23 4.25 13.09
N TRP A 82 -12.84 3.19 12.38
CA TRP A 82 -11.56 2.48 12.54
C TRP A 82 -10.41 3.06 11.71
N VAL A 83 -10.58 4.23 11.11
CA VAL A 83 -9.58 4.86 10.22
C VAL A 83 -8.82 5.94 10.95
N ASP A 84 -7.52 6.03 10.67
CA ASP A 84 -6.67 7.01 11.30
C ASP A 84 -6.98 8.41 10.78
N LYS A 85 -6.98 9.38 11.69
CA LYS A 85 -7.05 10.79 11.29
C LYS A 85 -5.75 11.18 10.62
N PHE A 86 -5.86 11.92 9.53
CA PHE A 86 -4.72 12.52 8.89
C PHE A 86 -4.09 13.58 9.81
N SER A 87 -2.78 13.49 10.05
CA SER A 87 -2.02 14.51 10.77
C SER A 87 -0.70 14.78 10.07
N TYR A 88 -0.42 16.05 9.78
CA TYR A 88 0.87 16.50 9.24
C TYR A 88 2.03 16.29 10.22
N PHE A 89 1.73 16.35 11.52
CA PHE A 89 2.70 16.16 12.58
C PHE A 89 2.38 14.88 13.32
N ASN A 90 3.08 13.81 12.98
CA ASN A 90 2.94 12.55 13.68
C ASN A 90 4.28 12.14 14.29
N LYS A 91 4.58 12.71 15.45
CA LYS A 91 5.81 12.42 16.22
C LYS A 91 5.93 10.93 16.57
N ASP A 92 4.80 10.24 16.62
CA ASP A 92 4.71 8.83 16.97
C ASP A 92 4.66 7.89 15.75
N ALA A 93 4.74 8.41 14.51
CA ALA A 93 4.75 7.57 13.30
C ALA A 93 5.88 6.52 13.33
N ASN A 94 7.03 6.88 13.90
CA ASN A 94 8.18 5.99 14.05
C ASN A 94 8.23 5.27 15.41
N SER A 95 7.18 5.38 16.23
CA SER A 95 7.15 4.74 17.55
C SER A 95 6.92 3.24 17.42
N PHE A 96 7.53 2.46 18.32
CA PHE A 96 7.32 1.01 18.39
C PHE A 96 5.83 0.64 18.56
N LYS A 97 5.10 1.44 19.35
CA LYS A 97 3.65 1.26 19.54
C LYS A 97 2.89 1.40 18.23
N ASN A 98 3.25 2.39 17.41
CA ASN A 98 2.63 2.58 16.10
C ASN A 98 2.93 1.42 15.16
N TYR A 99 4.18 0.97 15.05
CA TYR A 99 4.53 -0.20 14.25
C TYR A 99 3.80 -1.46 14.70
N LYS A 100 3.71 -1.69 16.03
CA LYS A 100 2.94 -2.80 16.57
C LYS A 100 1.48 -2.74 16.10
N ASN A 101 0.83 -1.58 16.22
CA ASN A 101 -0.56 -1.43 15.79
C ASN A 101 -0.73 -1.64 14.28
N GLN A 102 0.18 -1.11 13.46
CA GLN A 102 0.16 -1.33 12.01
C GLN A 102 0.24 -2.82 11.66
N LEU A 103 1.05 -3.60 12.38
CA LEU A 103 1.21 -5.03 12.14
C LEU A 103 0.07 -5.88 12.72
N THR A 104 -0.44 -5.54 13.91
CA THR A 104 -1.41 -6.38 14.61
C THR A 104 -2.86 -6.07 14.24
N VAL A 105 -3.19 -4.80 14.02
CA VAL A 105 -4.57 -4.35 13.76
C VAL A 105 -4.71 -3.58 12.45
N ALA A 106 -3.61 -3.40 11.70
CA ALA A 106 -3.60 -2.63 10.46
C ALA A 106 -4.13 -1.21 10.61
N ILE A 107 -3.88 -0.59 11.77
CA ILE A 107 -4.22 0.80 12.11
C ILE A 107 -2.93 1.46 12.60
N GLY A 108 -2.64 2.66 12.12
CA GLY A 108 -1.51 3.44 12.57
C GLY A 108 -1.24 4.67 11.72
N ALA A 109 -0.40 5.52 12.28
CA ALA A 109 0.11 6.72 11.67
C ALA A 109 1.18 6.45 10.62
N TYR A 110 1.11 7.11 9.47
CA TYR A 110 2.14 7.10 8.44
C TYR A 110 2.71 8.49 8.22
N ASP A 111 3.93 8.54 7.70
CA ASP A 111 4.58 9.79 7.35
C ASP A 111 3.82 10.48 6.20
N SER A 112 3.68 11.81 6.30
CA SER A 112 3.00 12.63 5.29
C SER A 112 3.60 12.48 3.89
N SER A 113 4.89 12.12 3.79
CA SER A 113 5.59 11.88 2.53
C SER A 113 4.95 10.81 1.65
N LEU A 114 4.24 9.85 2.24
CA LEU A 114 3.53 8.79 1.52
C LEU A 114 2.37 9.33 0.65
N PHE A 115 1.80 10.47 1.02
CA PHE A 115 0.65 11.07 0.35
C PHE A 115 1.04 12.12 -0.69
N ARG A 116 2.34 12.38 -0.86
CA ARG A 116 2.83 13.38 -1.80
C ARG A 116 2.79 12.86 -3.24
N GLU A 117 2.80 13.79 -4.18
CA GLU A 117 2.87 13.52 -5.62
C GLU A 117 4.31 13.31 -6.11
N ASP A 118 5.31 13.88 -5.41
CA ASP A 118 6.72 13.68 -5.73
C ASP A 118 7.25 12.34 -5.21
N PHE A 119 8.03 11.66 -6.05
CA PHE A 119 8.56 10.32 -5.79
C PHE A 119 10.08 10.26 -6.01
N SER A 120 10.77 9.41 -5.23
CA SER A 120 12.24 9.25 -5.30
C SER A 120 12.69 8.28 -6.40
N TYR A 121 11.77 7.50 -6.97
CA TYR A 121 11.99 6.53 -8.04
C TYR A 121 10.76 6.51 -8.96
N PRO A 122 10.87 6.14 -10.24
CA PRO A 122 9.71 6.05 -11.15
C PRO A 122 8.88 4.79 -10.89
N PHE A 123 7.59 4.85 -11.21
CA PHE A 123 6.67 3.72 -11.04
C PHE A 123 7.09 2.64 -12.02
N LYS A 124 7.46 1.47 -11.51
CA LYS A 124 7.95 0.40 -12.38
C LYS A 124 6.87 -0.62 -12.71
N GLY A 125 5.88 -0.80 -11.83
CA GLY A 125 4.85 -1.84 -11.96
C GLY A 125 5.53 -3.20 -12.20
N PHE A 126 5.95 -3.88 -11.14
CA PHE A 126 6.75 -5.10 -11.31
C PHE A 126 6.06 -6.07 -12.27
N SER A 127 6.80 -6.46 -13.31
CA SER A 127 6.30 -7.21 -14.46
C SER A 127 5.47 -8.39 -13.99
N SER A 128 4.24 -8.51 -14.50
CA SER A 128 3.42 -9.71 -14.36
C SER A 128 4.17 -10.86 -15.02
N LEU A 129 5.04 -11.47 -14.23
CA LEU A 129 5.65 -12.71 -14.58
C LEU A 129 4.49 -13.69 -14.69
N LYS A 130 4.10 -14.02 -15.92
CA LYS A 130 3.29 -15.20 -16.25
C LYS A 130 4.07 -16.47 -15.91
N MET A 131 4.66 -16.54 -14.71
CA MET A 131 5.34 -17.69 -14.17
C MET A 131 4.25 -18.59 -13.62
N HIS A 132 4.11 -19.76 -14.25
CA HIS A 132 3.09 -20.73 -13.88
C HIS A 132 3.64 -21.56 -12.71
N GLY A 133 3.35 -21.12 -11.47
CA GLY A 133 3.42 -21.97 -10.28
C GLY A 133 4.27 -21.44 -9.11
N ASN A 134 3.86 -21.82 -7.89
CA ASN A 134 4.44 -21.38 -6.62
C ASN A 134 5.96 -21.64 -6.52
N LYS A 135 6.47 -22.72 -7.12
CA LYS A 135 7.90 -23.05 -7.12
C LYS A 135 8.75 -21.97 -7.79
N GLN A 136 8.23 -21.33 -8.84
CA GLN A 136 8.95 -20.27 -9.57
C GLN A 136 8.90 -18.95 -8.80
N HIS A 137 7.77 -18.64 -8.17
CA HIS A 137 7.64 -17.49 -7.28
C HIS A 137 8.64 -17.55 -6.11
N VAL A 138 8.77 -18.71 -5.46
CA VAL A 138 9.72 -18.89 -4.35
C VAL A 138 11.16 -18.69 -4.81
N LYS A 139 11.56 -19.26 -5.96
CA LYS A 139 12.93 -19.10 -6.50
C LYS A 139 13.33 -17.64 -6.73
N GLN A 140 12.39 -16.81 -7.14
CA GLN A 140 12.63 -15.39 -7.38
C GLN A 140 12.79 -14.61 -6.07
N LEU A 141 11.95 -14.91 -5.07
CA LEU A 141 12.04 -14.29 -3.75
C LEU A 141 13.34 -14.65 -3.03
N THR A 142 13.87 -15.86 -3.24
CA THR A 142 15.10 -16.34 -2.61
C THR A 142 16.38 -16.05 -3.40
N GLY A 143 16.27 -15.40 -4.58
CA GLY A 143 17.41 -15.08 -5.44
C GLY A 143 18.18 -16.30 -5.97
N HIS A 144 17.66 -17.53 -5.82
CA HIS A 144 18.33 -18.75 -6.28
C HIS A 144 18.13 -18.94 -7.78
N GLY A 145 18.93 -18.21 -8.56
CA GLY A 145 19.32 -18.65 -9.90
C GLY A 145 20.18 -19.91 -9.78
N ASN A 146 19.74 -20.99 -10.41
CA ASN A 146 20.53 -22.18 -10.73
C ASN A 146 21.63 -22.58 -9.72
N TYR A 147 21.25 -23.21 -8.62
CA TYR A 147 22.15 -24.22 -8.03
C TYR A 147 21.97 -25.51 -8.83
N ARG A 148 23.00 -25.83 -9.60
CA ARG A 148 23.26 -27.18 -10.12
C ARG A 148 23.45 -28.13 -8.95
#